data_AF-A0A9D8R0I0-F1
#
_entry.id   AF-A0A9D8R0I0-F1
#
_cell.length_a   1.000
_cell.length_b   1.000
_cell.length_c   1.000
_cell.angle_alpha   90.00
_cell.angle_beta   90.00
_cell.angle_gamma   90.00
#
_symmetry.space_group_name_H-M   'P 1'
#
loop_
_entity.id
_entity.type
_entity.pdbx_description
1 polymer ?
#
loop_
_entity_poly.entity_id
_entity_poly.type
_entity_poly.pdbx_seq_one_letter_code
_entity_poly.pdbx_strand_id
1 'polypeptide(L)'
;MSSKKCITTVIALCMAVLAIHADVDAEYSFEGTLGDKIPVEISFCVNGDGIAVGEILYTKAKSPTPILIVGYAEEWGYAMNEYQADGTITGSLSMIIEEDGGKPSLKEGTWFNPKTGKEFQMKNMKLVSTSVDVPKYMDYEKADNIGTEYSYQIWNSAYESMMGGTACFKYIGEHKVHFEVSNASHNIAEGQSAPDRPAVLGDYTYDYFNYDNVNECGYGFSAYFFKRFVVLRTTSGPDTYGCFGMGASFDGVYMKIK
;
A
#
# COMPACT_ATOMS: atom_id res chain seq x y z
N MET A 1 63.00 -23.03 -20.70
CA MET A 1 61.63 -23.34 -21.15
C MET A 1 60.71 -23.25 -19.92
N SER A 2 60.32 -22.02 -19.57
CA SER A 2 58.98 -21.44 -19.70
C SER A 2 57.92 -22.10 -18.81
N SER A 3 57.75 -21.46 -17.66
CA SER A 3 56.74 -21.70 -16.61
C SER A 3 55.35 -21.32 -17.12
N LYS A 4 54.44 -22.30 -17.23
CA LYS A 4 53.01 -22.05 -17.45
C LYS A 4 52.37 -21.55 -16.15
N LYS A 5 52.15 -20.24 -16.05
CA LYS A 5 51.27 -19.64 -15.05
C LYS A 5 49.83 -19.98 -15.41
N CYS A 6 49.17 -20.75 -14.55
CA CYS A 6 47.73 -20.96 -14.59
C CYS A 6 47.09 -19.67 -14.02
N ILE A 7 46.46 -18.88 -14.89
CA ILE A 7 45.69 -17.71 -14.48
C ILE A 7 44.31 -18.22 -14.10
N THR A 8 44.08 -18.40 -12.79
CA THR A 8 42.75 -18.62 -12.24
C THR A 8 42.08 -17.25 -12.12
N THR A 9 41.22 -16.91 -13.07
CA THR A 9 40.33 -15.74 -12.97
C THR A 9 39.29 -16.02 -11.89
N VAL A 10 39.47 -15.42 -10.71
CA VAL A 10 38.40 -15.34 -9.70
C VAL A 10 37.45 -14.24 -10.16
N ILE A 11 36.33 -14.60 -10.76
CA ILE A 11 35.21 -13.68 -10.98
C ILE A 11 34.53 -13.51 -9.62
N ALA A 12 34.89 -12.45 -8.90
CA ALA A 12 34.12 -11.98 -7.77
C ALA A 12 32.81 -11.38 -8.31
N LEU A 13 31.76 -12.20 -8.33
CA LEU A 13 30.39 -11.73 -8.55
C LEU A 13 30.01 -10.95 -7.28
N CYS A 14 30.21 -9.63 -7.29
CA CYS A 14 29.55 -8.76 -6.34
C CYS A 14 28.04 -8.88 -6.61
N MET A 15 27.37 -9.78 -5.90
CA MET A 15 25.92 -9.65 -5.69
C MET A 15 25.72 -8.37 -4.90
N ALA A 16 25.64 -7.24 -5.61
CA ALA A 16 24.97 -6.09 -5.09
C ALA A 16 23.58 -6.58 -4.74
N VAL A 17 23.29 -6.70 -3.45
CA VAL A 17 21.92 -6.67 -2.95
C VAL A 17 21.43 -5.30 -3.39
N LEU A 18 20.85 -5.22 -4.59
CA LEU A 18 20.13 -4.06 -5.02
C LEU A 18 18.99 -3.96 -4.01
N ALA A 19 19.06 -2.96 -3.14
CA ALA A 19 17.87 -2.53 -2.43
C ALA A 19 16.87 -2.13 -3.52
N ILE A 20 15.83 -2.94 -3.69
CA ILE A 20 14.77 -2.71 -4.67
C ILE A 20 13.96 -1.54 -4.13
N HIS A 21 14.31 -0.34 -4.55
CA HIS A 21 13.47 0.83 -4.35
C HIS A 21 12.41 0.78 -5.44
N ALA A 22 11.14 0.99 -5.09
CA ALA A 22 10.15 1.26 -6.12
C ALA A 22 10.55 2.56 -6.84
N ASP A 23 10.51 2.57 -8.17
CA ASP A 23 10.70 3.80 -8.92
C ASP A 23 9.60 4.79 -8.53
N VAL A 24 10.00 5.97 -8.11
CA VAL A 24 9.10 7.06 -7.71
C VAL A 24 8.83 7.93 -8.93
N ASP A 25 7.57 7.98 -9.34
CA ASP A 25 7.10 8.75 -10.49
C ASP A 25 6.76 10.19 -10.11
N ALA A 26 6.25 10.40 -8.90
CA ALA A 26 5.86 11.72 -8.41
C ALA A 26 6.04 11.85 -6.89
N GLU A 27 6.33 13.07 -6.45
CA GLU A 27 6.43 13.45 -5.04
C GLU A 27 5.69 14.76 -4.80
N TYR A 28 4.90 14.80 -3.73
CA TYR A 28 4.11 15.96 -3.34
C TYR A 28 4.29 16.25 -1.86
N SER A 29 4.40 17.52 -1.50
CA SER A 29 4.38 17.98 -0.11
C SER A 29 3.61 19.28 0.00
N PHE A 30 2.54 19.29 0.79
CA PHE A 30 1.65 20.42 0.98
C PHE A 30 1.51 20.78 2.46
N GLU A 31 1.43 22.08 2.75
CA GLU A 31 1.03 22.60 4.05
C GLU A 31 -0.26 23.42 3.90
N GLY A 32 -1.21 23.25 4.80
CA GLY A 32 -2.44 24.05 4.84
C GLY A 32 -3.34 23.66 6.00
N THR A 33 -4.66 23.63 5.78
CA THR A 33 -5.63 23.33 6.83
C THR A 33 -6.70 22.36 6.39
N LEU A 34 -7.11 21.44 7.29
CA LEU A 34 -8.41 20.79 7.21
C LEU A 34 -9.48 21.72 7.80
N GLY A 35 -10.48 22.03 6.99
CA GLY A 35 -11.42 23.11 7.26
C GLY A 35 -10.67 24.44 7.40
N ASP A 36 -11.09 25.25 8.36
CA ASP A 36 -10.48 26.57 8.60
C ASP A 36 -9.49 26.59 9.78
N LYS A 37 -9.31 25.46 10.48
CA LYS A 37 -8.71 25.49 11.84
C LYS A 37 -7.67 24.43 12.14
N ILE A 38 -7.65 23.32 11.42
CA ILE A 38 -6.78 22.19 11.75
C ILE A 38 -5.58 22.25 10.80
N PRO A 39 -4.42 22.80 11.22
CA PRO A 39 -3.26 22.85 10.35
C PRO A 39 -2.68 21.45 10.15
N VAL A 40 -2.33 21.17 8.90
CA VAL A 40 -1.78 19.88 8.48
C VAL A 40 -0.63 20.08 7.50
N GLU A 41 0.31 19.14 7.54
CA GLU A 41 1.29 18.91 6.49
C GLU A 41 1.01 17.53 5.90
N ILE A 42 0.95 17.42 4.57
CA ILE A 42 0.72 16.15 3.86
C ILE A 42 1.85 15.97 2.86
N SER A 43 2.58 14.87 2.96
CA SER A 43 3.65 14.54 2.02
C SER A 43 3.52 13.10 1.56
N PHE A 44 3.57 12.86 0.25
CA PHE A 44 3.45 11.51 -0.30
C PHE A 44 4.21 11.38 -1.62
N CYS A 45 4.54 10.15 -1.96
CA CYS A 45 5.12 9.78 -3.25
C CYS A 45 4.25 8.74 -3.93
N VAL A 46 4.40 8.61 -5.25
CA VAL A 46 3.63 7.70 -6.10
C VAL A 46 4.61 6.88 -6.91
N ASN A 47 4.42 5.56 -6.96
CA ASN A 47 5.25 4.67 -7.78
C ASN A 47 4.60 4.38 -9.15
N GLY A 48 5.32 3.68 -10.03
CA GLY A 48 4.84 3.29 -11.36
C GLY A 48 3.58 2.41 -11.39
N ASP A 49 3.22 1.75 -10.27
CA ASP A 49 1.97 0.99 -10.13
C ASP A 49 0.80 1.86 -9.65
N GLY A 50 1.00 3.18 -9.54
CA GLY A 50 0.02 4.13 -9.03
C GLY A 50 -0.28 3.94 -7.54
N ILE A 51 0.61 3.29 -6.78
CA ILE A 51 0.50 3.20 -5.32
C ILE A 51 1.02 4.52 -4.76
N ALA A 52 0.23 5.18 -3.92
CA ALA A 52 0.56 6.41 -3.23
C ALA A 52 0.84 6.12 -1.76
N VAL A 53 1.99 6.56 -1.25
CA VAL A 53 2.41 6.32 0.13
C VAL A 53 2.99 7.61 0.69
N GLY A 54 2.63 7.95 1.92
CA GLY A 54 2.95 9.23 2.52
C GLY A 54 2.71 9.30 4.00
N GLU A 55 2.72 10.54 4.50
CA GLU A 55 2.31 10.87 5.85
C GLU A 55 1.43 12.12 5.86
N ILE A 56 0.51 12.17 6.81
CA ILE A 56 -0.17 13.39 7.25
C ILE A 56 0.26 13.72 8.69
N LEU A 57 0.63 14.98 8.93
CA LEU A 57 1.03 15.49 10.23
C LEU A 57 0.06 16.58 10.69
N TYR A 58 -0.58 16.36 11.83
CA TYR A 58 -1.41 17.34 12.52
C TYR A 58 -0.54 18.24 13.40
N THR A 59 -0.05 19.35 12.86
CA THR A 59 1.06 20.14 13.44
C THR A 59 0.74 20.78 14.80
N LYS A 60 -0.55 20.98 15.13
CA LYS A 60 -1.00 21.51 16.43
C LYS A 60 -1.57 20.45 17.39
N ALA A 61 -1.42 19.16 17.10
CA ALA A 61 -1.78 18.12 18.06
C ALA A 61 -0.93 18.22 19.33
N LYS A 62 -1.41 17.67 20.45
CA LYS A 62 -0.68 17.68 21.73
C LYS A 62 0.70 17.00 21.63
N SER A 63 0.77 15.94 20.81
CA SER A 63 1.98 15.19 20.48
C SER A 63 1.98 14.93 18.97
N PRO A 64 2.39 15.91 18.13
CA PRO A 64 2.38 15.76 16.69
C PRO A 64 3.27 14.58 16.28
N THR A 65 2.67 13.60 15.62
CA THR A 65 3.36 12.44 15.06
C THR A 65 2.81 12.24 13.66
N PRO A 66 3.66 12.04 12.64
CA PRO A 66 3.19 11.70 11.30
C PRO A 66 2.38 10.41 11.32
N ILE A 67 1.24 10.42 10.64
CA ILE A 67 0.37 9.25 10.47
C ILE A 67 0.55 8.78 9.03
N LEU A 68 0.82 7.48 8.86
CA LEU A 68 0.99 6.88 7.55
C LEU A 68 -0.30 7.04 6.74
N ILE A 69 -0.17 7.52 5.52
CA ILE A 69 -1.24 7.49 4.51
C ILE A 69 -0.84 6.56 3.37
N VAL A 70 -1.76 5.70 2.95
CA VAL A 70 -1.54 4.81 1.81
C VAL A 70 -2.80 4.75 0.95
N GLY A 71 -2.63 4.69 -0.35
CA GLY A 71 -3.71 4.45 -1.29
C GLY A 71 -3.22 4.47 -2.71
N TYR A 72 -4.01 5.06 -3.60
CA TYR A 72 -3.83 4.91 -5.03
C TYR A 72 -4.05 6.21 -5.80
N ALA A 73 -3.35 6.33 -6.92
CA ALA A 73 -3.74 7.22 -8.00
C ALA A 73 -4.99 6.65 -8.68
N GLU A 74 -5.99 7.49 -8.84
CA GLU A 74 -7.21 7.25 -9.61
C GLU A 74 -7.22 8.15 -10.85
N GLU A 75 -8.14 7.91 -11.79
CA GLU A 75 -8.27 8.69 -13.04
C GLU A 75 -8.33 10.22 -12.79
N TRP A 76 -8.89 10.64 -11.65
CA TRP A 76 -9.18 12.04 -11.35
C TRP A 76 -8.37 12.63 -10.19
N GLY A 77 -7.45 11.86 -9.60
CA GLY A 77 -6.69 12.32 -8.43
C GLY A 77 -6.11 11.17 -7.61
N TYR A 78 -6.12 11.33 -6.29
CA TYR A 78 -5.57 10.38 -5.34
C TYR A 78 -6.60 10.08 -4.25
N ALA A 79 -6.76 8.80 -3.94
CA ALA A 79 -7.55 8.31 -2.83
C ALA A 79 -6.63 7.57 -1.85
N MET A 80 -6.52 8.06 -0.62
CA MET A 80 -5.63 7.51 0.41
C MET A 80 -6.35 7.38 1.75
N ASN A 81 -5.88 6.49 2.61
CA ASN A 81 -6.40 6.32 3.96
C ASN A 81 -5.29 6.54 4.99
N GLU A 82 -5.64 7.11 6.13
CA GLU A 82 -4.79 7.19 7.32
C GLU A 82 -4.81 5.87 8.07
N TYR A 83 -3.65 5.25 8.24
CA TYR A 83 -3.50 3.97 8.92
C TYR A 83 -2.84 4.12 10.29
N GLN A 84 -3.47 3.54 11.29
CA GLN A 84 -2.83 3.22 12.56
C GLN A 84 -2.00 1.93 12.42
N ALA A 85 -1.11 1.70 13.39
CA ALA A 85 -0.22 0.55 13.39
C ALA A 85 -0.95 -0.81 13.42
N ASP A 86 -2.20 -0.84 13.88
CA ASP A 86 -3.04 -2.04 13.95
C ASP A 86 -3.90 -2.28 12.70
N GLY A 87 -3.75 -1.45 11.66
CA GLY A 87 -4.59 -1.52 10.45
C GLY A 87 -5.87 -0.70 10.52
N THR A 88 -6.15 -0.01 11.63
CA THR A 88 -7.32 0.87 11.75
C THR A 88 -7.20 2.09 10.85
N ILE A 89 -8.23 2.31 10.03
CA ILE A 89 -8.40 3.52 9.22
C ILE A 89 -9.07 4.61 10.05
N THR A 90 -8.36 5.71 10.27
CA THR A 90 -8.85 6.86 11.06
C THR A 90 -9.32 8.04 10.22
N GLY A 91 -8.96 8.06 8.94
CA GLY A 91 -9.28 9.11 8.01
C GLY A 91 -9.14 8.63 6.57
N SER A 92 -9.92 9.22 5.67
CA SER A 92 -9.83 9.00 4.22
C SER A 92 -9.60 10.34 3.54
N LEU A 93 -8.64 10.39 2.64
CA LEU A 93 -8.22 11.56 1.90
C LEU A 93 -8.59 11.37 0.43
N SER A 94 -9.21 12.38 -0.17
CA SER A 94 -9.32 12.51 -1.63
C SER A 94 -8.62 13.80 -2.04
N MET A 95 -7.80 13.76 -3.08
CA MET A 95 -6.96 14.90 -3.51
C MET A 95 -6.91 14.98 -5.03
N ILE A 96 -7.23 16.15 -5.60
CA ILE A 96 -7.06 16.45 -7.02
C ILE A 96 -5.88 17.39 -7.16
N ILE A 97 -4.78 16.87 -7.73
CA ILE A 97 -3.56 17.64 -7.98
C ILE A 97 -3.46 17.88 -9.48
N GLU A 98 -3.30 19.15 -9.86
CA GLU A 98 -3.03 19.54 -11.24
C GLU A 98 -1.63 20.12 -11.36
N GLU A 99 -0.98 19.82 -12.48
CA GLU A 99 0.29 20.43 -12.85
C GLU A 99 0.06 21.57 -13.84
N ASP A 100 0.56 22.76 -13.49
CA ASP A 100 0.63 23.91 -14.40
C ASP A 100 2.09 24.34 -14.54
N GLY A 101 2.63 24.24 -15.76
CA GLY A 101 4.02 24.59 -16.05
C GLY A 101 5.06 23.80 -15.23
N GLY A 102 4.76 22.52 -14.92
CA GLY A 102 5.62 21.66 -14.10
C GLY A 102 5.60 21.96 -12.60
N LYS A 103 4.60 22.73 -12.13
CA LYS A 103 4.38 22.99 -10.71
C LYS A 103 3.06 22.36 -10.25
N PRO A 104 3.10 21.37 -9.35
CA PRO A 104 1.89 20.77 -8.84
C PRO A 104 1.15 21.71 -7.89
N SER A 105 -0.17 21.71 -7.98
CA SER A 105 -1.07 22.45 -7.09
C SER A 105 -2.28 21.58 -6.73
N LEU A 106 -2.60 21.52 -5.44
CA LEU A 106 -3.84 20.89 -4.99
C LEU A 106 -5.02 21.81 -5.35
N LYS A 107 -5.90 21.35 -6.24
CA LYS A 107 -7.12 22.08 -6.62
C LYS A 107 -8.27 21.82 -5.67
N GLU A 108 -8.48 20.56 -5.37
CA GLU A 108 -9.55 20.10 -4.48
C GLU A 108 -8.99 19.03 -3.55
N GLY A 109 -9.50 18.96 -2.34
CA GLY A 109 -9.18 17.88 -1.45
C GLY A 109 -10.11 17.80 -0.26
N THR A 110 -10.38 16.58 0.19
CA THR A 110 -11.26 16.30 1.32
C THR A 110 -10.59 15.32 2.26
N TRP A 111 -10.86 15.49 3.55
CA TRP A 111 -10.56 14.52 4.58
C TRP A 111 -11.87 14.10 5.24
N PHE A 112 -12.06 12.80 5.43
CA PHE A 112 -13.27 12.22 5.99
C PHE A 112 -12.92 11.27 7.14
N ASN A 113 -13.63 11.38 8.26
CA ASN A 113 -13.49 10.46 9.38
C ASN A 113 -14.57 9.37 9.30
N PRO A 114 -14.22 8.09 9.04
CA PRO A 114 -15.20 7.03 8.88
C PRO A 114 -16.02 6.76 10.14
N LYS A 115 -15.45 7.02 11.33
CA LYS A 115 -16.13 6.77 12.61
C LYS A 115 -17.18 7.81 12.96
N THR A 116 -16.89 9.08 12.71
CA THR A 116 -17.73 10.20 13.14
C THR A 116 -18.54 10.82 12.01
N GLY A 117 -18.26 10.44 10.75
CA GLY A 117 -18.85 11.04 9.56
C GLY A 117 -18.43 12.50 9.33
N LYS A 118 -17.47 13.01 10.11
CA LYS A 118 -16.97 14.38 9.94
C LYS A 118 -16.15 14.48 8.67
N GLU A 119 -16.41 15.53 7.91
CA GLU A 119 -15.67 15.85 6.69
C GLU A 119 -15.09 17.25 6.79
N PHE A 120 -13.85 17.41 6.31
CA PHE A 120 -13.16 18.67 6.22
C PHE A 120 -12.57 18.85 4.83
N GLN A 121 -12.85 20.00 4.21
CA GLN A 121 -12.20 20.42 2.98
C GLN A 121 -10.74 20.81 3.28
N MET A 122 -9.82 20.41 2.42
CA MET A 122 -8.43 20.86 2.46
C MET A 122 -8.37 22.28 1.89
N LYS A 123 -7.97 23.25 2.71
CA LYS A 123 -7.95 24.66 2.35
C LYS A 123 -6.55 25.24 2.52
N ASN A 124 -6.27 26.29 1.74
CA ASN A 124 -5.01 27.05 1.79
C ASN A 124 -3.77 26.16 1.63
N MET A 125 -3.90 25.06 0.89
CA MET A 125 -2.83 24.08 0.68
C MET A 125 -1.78 24.68 -0.26
N LYS A 126 -0.55 24.80 0.23
CA LYS A 126 0.60 25.34 -0.50
C LYS A 126 1.64 24.27 -0.66
N LEU A 127 2.19 24.15 -1.86
CA LEU A 127 3.33 23.28 -2.11
C LEU A 127 4.52 23.77 -1.27
N VAL A 128 5.17 22.85 -0.55
CA VAL A 128 6.37 23.11 0.24
C VAL A 128 7.49 22.20 -0.25
N SER A 129 8.75 22.63 -0.08
CA SER A 129 9.92 21.84 -0.54
C SER A 129 10.41 20.85 0.53
N THR A 130 9.57 20.45 1.46
CA THR A 130 10.00 19.60 2.57
C THR A 130 10.31 18.21 2.04
N SER A 131 11.57 17.77 2.15
CA SER A 131 11.94 16.38 1.90
C SER A 131 11.51 15.55 3.11
N VAL A 132 10.23 15.17 3.16
CA VAL A 132 9.87 14.04 3.99
C VAL A 132 10.50 12.81 3.33
N ASP A 133 11.26 12.03 4.09
CA ASP A 133 11.83 10.76 3.64
C ASP A 133 10.70 9.71 3.54
N VAL A 134 9.77 9.98 2.62
CA VAL A 134 8.65 9.13 2.22
C VAL A 134 9.12 7.98 1.34
N PRO A 135 10.13 8.12 0.45
CA PRO A 135 10.58 7.02 -0.38
C PRO A 135 10.95 5.76 0.41
N LYS A 136 11.40 5.86 1.67
CA LYS A 136 11.66 4.69 2.53
C LYS A 136 10.43 3.79 2.76
N TYR A 137 9.21 4.31 2.60
CA TYR A 137 7.97 3.54 2.72
C TYR A 137 7.58 2.82 1.43
N MET A 138 8.19 3.22 0.30
CA MET A 138 8.07 2.54 -0.99
C MET A 138 9.06 1.39 -1.16
N ASP A 139 9.99 1.22 -0.22
CA ASP A 139 10.87 0.06 -0.23
C ASP A 139 10.05 -1.23 -0.07
N TYR A 140 10.25 -2.12 -1.02
CA TYR A 140 9.65 -3.43 -0.97
C TYR A 140 10.20 -4.28 0.18
N GLU A 141 9.34 -5.18 0.67
CA GLU A 141 9.73 -6.17 1.67
C GLU A 141 10.59 -7.26 1.02
N LYS A 142 11.57 -7.74 1.77
CA LYS A 142 12.37 -8.88 1.30
C LYS A 142 11.55 -10.17 1.42
N ALA A 143 11.67 -11.06 0.44
CA ALA A 143 10.91 -12.31 0.41
C ALA A 143 11.00 -13.14 1.70
N ASP A 144 12.18 -13.20 2.32
CA ASP A 144 12.41 -13.93 3.58
C ASP A 144 11.77 -13.28 4.82
N ASN A 145 11.37 -12.01 4.72
CA ASN A 145 10.58 -11.29 5.73
C ASN A 145 9.06 -11.38 5.50
N ILE A 146 8.61 -12.02 4.41
CA ILE A 146 7.20 -12.31 4.16
C ILE A 146 6.80 -13.49 5.06
N GLY A 147 6.03 -13.23 6.10
CA GLY A 147 5.75 -14.27 7.10
C GLY A 147 4.79 -13.85 8.20
N THR A 148 4.14 -12.71 8.02
CA THR A 148 3.52 -11.93 9.08
C THR A 148 2.01 -11.82 8.87
N GLU A 149 1.34 -11.47 9.95
CA GLU A 149 -0.07 -11.12 9.94
C GLU A 149 -0.21 -9.64 9.54
N TYR A 150 -1.13 -9.38 8.63
CA TYR A 150 -1.50 -8.05 8.19
C TYR A 150 -2.98 -7.81 8.51
N SER A 151 -3.34 -6.58 8.89
CA SER A 151 -4.71 -6.22 9.27
C SER A 151 -5.19 -4.98 8.54
N TYR A 152 -6.48 -4.96 8.25
CA TYR A 152 -7.23 -3.82 7.75
C TYR A 152 -8.47 -3.68 8.61
N GLN A 153 -8.80 -2.48 9.10
CA GLN A 153 -10.02 -2.24 9.85
C GLN A 153 -10.60 -0.86 9.54
N ILE A 154 -11.90 -0.80 9.26
CA ILE A 154 -12.65 0.43 9.04
C ILE A 154 -13.91 0.45 9.91
N TRP A 155 -14.32 1.62 10.35
CA TRP A 155 -15.57 1.75 11.09
C TRP A 155 -16.77 1.49 10.19
N ASN A 156 -17.66 0.61 10.64
CA ASN A 156 -18.93 0.38 9.97
C ASN A 156 -20.09 0.95 10.80
N SER A 157 -20.77 1.97 10.27
CA SER A 157 -21.87 2.63 10.96
C SER A 157 -23.11 1.76 11.12
N ALA A 158 -23.32 0.76 10.26
CA ALA A 158 -24.48 -0.15 10.36
C ALA A 158 -24.35 -1.12 11.54
N TYR A 159 -23.12 -1.45 11.94
CA TYR A 159 -22.83 -2.38 13.03
C TYR A 159 -22.23 -1.70 14.26
N GLU A 160 -22.07 -0.37 14.24
CA GLU A 160 -21.43 0.45 15.28
C GLU A 160 -20.12 -0.16 15.83
N SER A 161 -19.31 -0.72 14.94
CA SER A 161 -18.09 -1.44 15.29
C SER A 161 -17.03 -1.34 14.20
N MET A 162 -15.78 -1.61 14.56
CA MET A 162 -14.71 -1.80 13.60
C MET A 162 -14.94 -3.13 12.88
N MET A 163 -15.02 -3.09 11.56
CA MET A 163 -15.04 -4.26 10.69
C MET A 163 -13.78 -4.27 9.86
N GLY A 164 -13.33 -5.45 9.46
CA GLY A 164 -12.01 -5.54 8.86
C GLY A 164 -11.68 -6.91 8.32
N GLY A 165 -10.41 -7.03 7.93
CA GLY A 165 -9.84 -8.22 7.36
C GLY A 165 -8.46 -8.49 7.91
N THR A 166 -8.02 -9.73 7.71
CA THR A 166 -6.64 -10.15 7.93
C THR A 166 -6.10 -10.78 6.67
N ALA A 167 -4.83 -10.56 6.41
CA ALA A 167 -4.09 -11.27 5.39
C ALA A 167 -2.85 -11.88 6.05
N CYS A 168 -2.68 -13.18 5.89
CA CYS A 168 -1.55 -13.93 6.41
C CYS A 168 -0.78 -14.50 5.24
N PHE A 169 0.52 -14.23 5.20
CA PHE A 169 1.42 -14.75 4.18
C PHE A 169 2.52 -15.55 4.86
N LYS A 170 2.79 -16.75 4.34
CA LYS A 170 3.83 -17.64 4.84
C LYS A 170 4.80 -17.94 3.70
N TYR A 171 6.01 -17.37 3.77
CA TYR A 171 7.09 -17.76 2.88
C TYR A 171 7.50 -19.22 3.13
N ILE A 172 7.62 -19.99 2.06
CA ILE A 172 7.96 -21.42 2.11
C ILE A 172 9.27 -21.76 1.38
N GLY A 173 10.07 -20.73 1.05
CA GLY A 173 11.31 -20.90 0.28
C GLY A 173 11.07 -20.85 -1.22
N GLU A 174 12.17 -20.80 -1.98
CA GLU A 174 12.16 -20.79 -3.45
C GLU A 174 11.21 -19.74 -4.05
N HIS A 175 11.12 -18.56 -3.44
CA HIS A 175 10.27 -17.47 -3.90
C HIS A 175 8.77 -17.83 -3.91
N LYS A 176 8.33 -18.72 -3.01
CA LYS A 176 6.94 -19.15 -2.89
C LYS A 176 6.31 -18.73 -1.57
N VAL A 177 5.01 -18.44 -1.62
CA VAL A 177 4.22 -17.98 -0.47
C VAL A 177 2.88 -18.72 -0.45
N HIS A 178 2.49 -19.23 0.72
CA HIS A 178 1.10 -19.56 1.00
C HIS A 178 0.39 -18.36 1.61
N PHE A 179 -0.88 -18.16 1.26
CA PHE A 179 -1.68 -17.09 1.80
C PHE A 179 -3.01 -17.59 2.35
N GLU A 180 -3.53 -16.84 3.31
CA GLU A 180 -4.90 -16.87 3.81
C GLU A 180 -5.37 -15.43 3.96
N VAL A 181 -6.47 -15.07 3.32
CA VAL A 181 -7.03 -13.72 3.33
C VAL A 181 -8.50 -13.82 3.73
N SER A 182 -8.90 -12.95 4.65
CA SER A 182 -10.30 -12.72 5.03
C SER A 182 -10.53 -11.22 5.07
N ASN A 183 -11.60 -10.72 4.46
CA ASN A 183 -11.98 -9.31 4.48
C ASN A 183 -13.48 -9.18 4.72
N ALA A 184 -13.88 -8.45 5.76
CA ALA A 184 -15.28 -8.22 6.12
C ALA A 184 -15.74 -6.76 5.93
N SER A 185 -15.41 -6.11 4.81
CA SER A 185 -16.08 -4.85 4.45
C SER A 185 -17.44 -5.15 3.80
N HIS A 186 -18.52 -5.10 4.61
CA HIS A 186 -19.92 -5.33 4.22
C HIS A 186 -20.29 -6.77 3.82
N ASN A 187 -19.47 -7.48 3.06
CA ASN A 187 -19.59 -8.91 2.76
C ASN A 187 -18.21 -9.56 2.92
N ILE A 188 -18.18 -10.84 3.32
CA ILE A 188 -16.93 -11.53 3.63
C ILE A 188 -16.32 -12.11 2.35
N ALA A 189 -15.16 -11.61 1.95
CA ALA A 189 -14.29 -12.28 1.00
C ALA A 189 -13.26 -13.11 1.75
N GLU A 190 -13.22 -14.41 1.49
CA GLU A 190 -12.26 -15.34 2.08
C GLU A 190 -11.58 -16.17 1.00
N GLY A 191 -10.29 -16.44 1.16
CA GLY A 191 -9.57 -17.34 0.27
C GLY A 191 -8.19 -17.69 0.77
N GLN A 192 -7.70 -18.83 0.28
CA GLN A 192 -6.40 -19.35 0.63
C GLN A 192 -5.75 -20.02 -0.58
N SER A 193 -4.42 -20.02 -0.62
CA SER A 193 -3.68 -20.82 -1.59
C SER A 193 -3.91 -22.32 -1.34
N ALA A 194 -3.94 -23.14 -2.39
CA ALA A 194 -3.99 -24.59 -2.19
C ALA A 194 -2.64 -25.11 -1.67
N PRO A 195 -2.60 -26.18 -0.85
CA PRO A 195 -1.36 -26.72 -0.30
C PRO A 195 -0.31 -27.10 -1.36
N ASP A 196 -0.76 -27.53 -2.54
CA ASP A 196 0.06 -27.93 -3.69
C ASP A 196 0.23 -26.82 -4.74
N ARG A 197 -0.43 -25.67 -4.55
CA ARG A 197 -0.37 -24.52 -5.45
C ARG A 197 -0.10 -23.24 -4.66
N PRO A 198 1.14 -23.04 -4.18
CA PRO A 198 1.54 -21.78 -3.56
C PRO A 198 1.57 -20.65 -4.61
N ALA A 199 1.48 -19.40 -4.15
CA ALA A 199 1.78 -18.24 -4.97
C ALA A 199 3.28 -18.16 -5.23
N VAL A 200 3.65 -17.74 -6.45
CA VAL A 200 5.05 -17.57 -6.87
C VAL A 200 5.34 -16.08 -6.94
N LEU A 201 6.35 -15.64 -6.19
CA LEU A 201 6.80 -14.26 -6.19
C LEU A 201 7.54 -13.94 -7.50
N GLY A 202 7.45 -12.69 -7.95
CA GLY A 202 8.06 -12.23 -9.20
C GLY A 202 9.57 -12.47 -9.26
N ASP A 203 10.07 -12.90 -10.43
CA ASP A 203 11.40 -13.49 -10.62
C ASP A 203 12.59 -12.57 -10.29
N TYR A 204 12.39 -11.26 -10.22
CA TYR A 204 13.47 -10.27 -10.08
C TYR A 204 13.43 -9.53 -8.75
N THR A 205 12.23 -9.14 -8.33
CA THR A 205 12.03 -8.25 -7.17
C THR A 205 11.46 -8.99 -5.96
N TYR A 206 10.86 -10.17 -6.17
CA TYR A 206 10.30 -11.05 -5.13
C TYR A 206 9.37 -10.35 -4.11
N ASP A 207 8.76 -9.25 -4.54
CA ASP A 207 7.97 -8.30 -3.78
C ASP A 207 6.51 -8.27 -4.21
N TYR A 208 6.16 -9.00 -5.27
CA TYR A 208 4.78 -9.17 -5.69
C TYR A 208 4.48 -10.60 -6.14
N PHE A 209 3.20 -10.98 -6.15
CA PHE A 209 2.72 -12.13 -6.90
C PHE A 209 1.40 -11.81 -7.60
N ASN A 210 1.04 -12.63 -8.59
CA ASN A 210 -0.32 -12.76 -9.10
C ASN A 210 -0.81 -14.18 -8.80
N TYR A 211 -2.07 -14.31 -8.39
CA TYR A 211 -2.68 -15.61 -8.09
C TYR A 211 -4.09 -15.68 -8.63
N ASP A 212 -4.30 -16.60 -9.57
CA ASP A 212 -5.58 -16.80 -10.24
C ASP A 212 -6.33 -18.01 -9.68
N ASN A 213 -7.66 -18.01 -9.89
CA ASN A 213 -8.55 -19.09 -9.51
C ASN A 213 -8.48 -19.41 -8.01
N VAL A 214 -8.55 -18.38 -7.16
CA VAL A 214 -8.68 -18.50 -5.70
C VAL A 214 -9.87 -19.37 -5.32
N ASN A 215 -10.96 -19.28 -6.09
CA ASN A 215 -12.20 -20.02 -5.90
C ASN A 215 -12.72 -20.57 -7.24
N GLU A 216 -13.85 -21.29 -7.18
CA GLU A 216 -14.50 -21.89 -8.36
C GLU A 216 -14.97 -20.87 -9.40
N CYS A 217 -15.14 -19.62 -9.00
CA CYS A 217 -15.54 -18.54 -9.89
C CYS A 217 -14.36 -17.90 -10.64
N GLY A 218 -13.13 -18.40 -10.45
CA GLY A 218 -11.96 -17.90 -11.16
C GLY A 218 -11.41 -16.58 -10.63
N TYR A 219 -11.79 -16.15 -9.42
CA TYR A 219 -11.30 -14.90 -8.84
C TYR A 219 -9.76 -14.88 -8.75
N GLY A 220 -9.16 -13.77 -9.17
CA GLY A 220 -7.72 -13.57 -9.19
C GLY A 220 -7.34 -12.25 -8.53
N PHE A 221 -6.18 -12.22 -7.88
CA PHE A 221 -5.63 -11.01 -7.28
C PHE A 221 -4.10 -11.00 -7.31
N SER A 222 -3.55 -9.80 -7.14
CA SER A 222 -2.14 -9.55 -6.91
C SER A 222 -1.90 -9.05 -5.50
N ALA A 223 -0.70 -9.31 -5.00
CA ALA A 223 -0.21 -8.78 -3.73
C ALA A 223 1.13 -8.08 -3.97
N TYR A 224 1.31 -6.88 -3.43
CA TYR A 224 2.57 -6.13 -3.43
C TYR A 224 3.01 -5.88 -1.99
N PHE A 225 4.20 -6.32 -1.63
CA PHE A 225 4.72 -6.34 -0.27
C PHE A 225 5.67 -5.17 -0.04
N PHE A 226 5.25 -4.25 0.82
CA PHE A 226 6.08 -3.17 1.34
C PHE A 226 6.48 -3.48 2.77
N LYS A 227 7.54 -2.85 3.27
CA LYS A 227 8.06 -3.10 4.64
C LYS A 227 7.02 -2.96 5.75
N ARG A 228 6.00 -2.11 5.57
CA ARG A 228 4.99 -1.78 6.59
C ARG A 228 3.58 -2.26 6.27
N PHE A 229 3.31 -2.66 5.03
CA PHE A 229 1.97 -3.00 4.58
C PHE A 229 2.03 -3.87 3.33
N VAL A 230 0.90 -4.48 2.98
CA VAL A 230 0.70 -5.18 1.72
C VAL A 230 -0.48 -4.56 1.00
N VAL A 231 -0.33 -4.37 -0.31
CA VAL A 231 -1.40 -3.93 -1.21
C VAL A 231 -1.96 -5.15 -1.92
N LEU A 232 -3.26 -5.40 -1.77
CA LEU A 232 -3.98 -6.43 -2.51
C LEU A 232 -4.85 -5.77 -3.57
N ARG A 233 -4.83 -6.31 -4.80
CA ARG A 233 -5.62 -5.82 -5.92
C ARG A 233 -6.22 -6.95 -6.74
N THR A 234 -7.49 -6.86 -7.07
CA THR A 234 -8.20 -7.77 -7.96
C THR A 234 -7.59 -7.67 -9.36
N THR A 235 -7.24 -8.81 -9.94
CA THR A 235 -6.71 -8.92 -11.31
C THR A 235 -7.73 -9.55 -12.26
N SER A 236 -8.74 -10.23 -11.72
CA SER A 236 -9.80 -10.85 -12.50
C SER A 236 -10.82 -9.83 -13.02
N GLY A 237 -11.45 -10.16 -14.15
CA GLY A 237 -12.41 -9.29 -14.82
C GLY A 237 -13.78 -9.23 -14.14
N PRO A 238 -14.72 -8.42 -14.69
CA PRO A 238 -16.03 -8.17 -14.11
C PRO A 238 -16.90 -9.41 -13.87
N ASP A 239 -16.66 -10.50 -14.60
CA ASP A 239 -17.37 -11.77 -14.41
C ASP A 239 -17.11 -12.41 -13.04
N THR A 240 -16.08 -11.94 -12.33
CA THR A 240 -15.75 -12.35 -10.96
C THR A 240 -16.30 -11.38 -9.90
N TYR A 241 -16.99 -10.32 -10.30
CA TYR A 241 -17.63 -9.40 -9.37
C TYR A 241 -18.85 -10.09 -8.75
N GLY A 242 -18.73 -10.43 -7.47
CA GLY A 242 -19.78 -11.14 -6.73
C GLY A 242 -19.43 -12.57 -6.34
N CYS A 243 -18.22 -13.07 -6.65
CA CYS A 243 -17.75 -14.37 -6.14
C CYS A 243 -17.89 -14.50 -4.62
N PHE A 244 -17.79 -13.38 -3.90
CA PHE A 244 -17.89 -13.30 -2.45
C PHE A 244 -19.15 -12.55 -1.98
N GLY A 245 -20.10 -12.29 -2.89
CA GLY A 245 -21.22 -11.39 -2.66
C GLY A 245 -20.95 -9.94 -3.11
N MET A 246 -22.00 -9.12 -3.10
CA MET A 246 -21.95 -7.76 -3.64
C MET A 246 -20.97 -6.88 -2.86
N GLY A 247 -19.93 -6.37 -3.55
CA GLY A 247 -18.95 -5.46 -2.96
C GLY A 247 -17.87 -6.12 -2.09
N ALA A 248 -17.79 -7.46 -2.06
CA ALA A 248 -16.71 -8.17 -1.39
C ALA A 248 -15.55 -8.45 -2.36
N SER A 249 -14.34 -8.05 -1.97
CA SER A 249 -13.08 -8.33 -2.67
C SER A 249 -11.91 -8.38 -1.69
N PHE A 250 -10.73 -8.79 -2.16
CA PHE A 250 -9.51 -8.66 -1.38
C PHE A 250 -8.89 -7.26 -1.45
N ASP A 251 -9.42 -6.36 -2.30
CA ASP A 251 -8.84 -5.05 -2.57
C ASP A 251 -8.62 -4.26 -1.28
N GLY A 252 -7.40 -3.74 -1.12
CA GLY A 252 -7.10 -2.89 0.02
C GLY A 252 -5.63 -2.86 0.40
N VAL A 253 -5.34 -2.03 1.39
CA VAL A 253 -4.03 -1.96 2.04
C VAL A 253 -4.17 -2.59 3.42
N TYR A 254 -3.33 -3.58 3.72
CA TYR A 254 -3.31 -4.26 5.01
C TYR A 254 -2.00 -3.93 5.71
N MET A 255 -2.09 -3.39 6.92
CA MET A 255 -0.94 -2.99 7.72
C MET A 255 -0.29 -4.20 8.37
N LYS A 256 1.04 -4.27 8.35
CA LYS A 256 1.80 -5.31 9.02
C LYS A 256 1.68 -5.13 10.54
N ILE A 257 1.09 -6.11 11.24
CA ILE A 257 0.81 -6.01 12.70
C ILE A 257 1.78 -6.81 13.58
N LYS A 258 2.60 -7.68 12.97
CA LYS A 258 3.63 -8.50 13.65
C LYS A 258 4.91 -8.57 12.85
#